data_AF-A0A1J0ACI5-F1
#
_entry.id   AF-A0A1J0ACI5-F1
#
_cell.length_a   1.000
_cell.length_b   1.000
_cell.length_c   1.000
_cell.angle_alpha   90.00
_cell.angle_beta   90.00
_cell.angle_gamma   90.00
#
_symmetry.space_group_name_H-M   'P 1'
#
loop_
_entity.id
_entity.type
_entity.pdbx_description
1 polymer ?
#
loop_
_entity_poly.entity_id
_entity_poly.type
_entity_poly.pdbx_seq_one_letter_code
_entity_poly.pdbx_strand_id
1 'polypeptide(L)' 'MPNQLTHALRDRDMQAATAILAEMQQVMTPRQMMDHVLVAAERLAWDEGDAQVARWLLSNPAQRWYG' A
#
# COMPACT_ATOMS: atom_id res chain seq x y z
N MET A 1 -4.73 1.38 12.01
CA MET A 1 -5.00 0.87 10.65
C MET A 1 -3.79 0.96 9.71
N PRO A 2 -3.09 2.10 9.53
CA PRO A 2 -1.97 2.19 8.56
C PRO A 2 -0.86 1.17 8.81
N ASN A 3 -0.48 0.97 10.08
CA ASN A 3 0.56 0.01 10.46
C ASN A 3 0.16 -1.45 10.16
N GLN A 4 -1.11 -1.82 10.27
CA GLN A 4 -1.55 -3.20 10.01
C GLN A 4 -1.46 -3.56 8.52
N LEU A 5 -1.82 -2.61 7.64
CA LEU A 5 -1.65 -2.79 6.20
C LEU A 5 -0.17 -2.92 5.83
N THR A 6 0.69 -2.03 6.36
CA THR A 6 2.15 -2.13 6.13
C THR A 6 2.71 -3.49 6.59
N HIS A 7 2.28 -3.99 7.76
CA HIS A 7 2.70 -5.31 8.25
C HIS A 7 2.25 -6.45 7.34
N ALA A 8 0.96 -6.48 6.96
CA ALA A 8 0.46 -7.52 6.06
C ALA A 8 1.17 -7.50 4.69
N LEU A 9 1.44 -6.31 4.16
CA LEU A 9 2.19 -6.15 2.91
C LEU A 9 3.66 -6.59 3.04
N ARG A 10 4.32 -6.26 4.17
CA ARG A 10 5.69 -6.70 4.48
C ARG A 10 5.79 -8.22 4.49
N ASP A 11 4.86 -8.86 5.17
CA ASP A 11 4.83 -10.31 5.35
C ASP A 11 4.32 -11.04 4.09
N ARG A 12 3.96 -10.28 3.04
CA ARG A 12 3.31 -10.77 1.80
C ARG A 12 2.06 -11.60 2.09
N ASP A 13 1.39 -11.29 3.20
CA ASP A 13 0.12 -11.90 3.59
C ASP A 13 -1.02 -11.23 2.82
N MET A 14 -1.29 -11.78 1.63
CA MET A 14 -2.34 -11.29 0.75
C MET A 14 -3.75 -11.45 1.36
N GLN A 15 -3.95 -12.44 2.22
CA GLN A 15 -5.25 -12.66 2.87
C GLN A 15 -5.51 -11.56 3.89
N ALA A 16 -4.54 -11.27 4.76
CA ALA A 16 -4.64 -10.19 5.74
C ALA A 16 -4.76 -8.82 5.04
N ALA A 17 -3.94 -8.57 4.00
CA ALA A 17 -4.01 -7.31 3.25
C ALA A 17 -5.39 -7.11 2.59
N THR A 18 -5.98 -8.16 2.02
CA THR A 18 -7.31 -8.08 1.40
C THR A 18 -8.40 -7.81 2.43
N ALA A 19 -8.35 -8.45 3.61
CA ALA A 19 -9.31 -8.21 4.68
C ALA A 19 -9.25 -6.75 5.17
N ILE A 20 -8.05 -6.22 5.38
CA ILE A 20 -7.84 -4.82 5.80
C ILE A 20 -8.38 -3.85 4.74
N LEU A 21 -8.14 -4.10 3.46
CA LEU A 21 -8.69 -3.26 2.39
C LEU A 21 -10.22 -3.32 2.32
N ALA A 22 -10.82 -4.49 2.54
CA ALA A 22 -12.26 -4.65 2.58
C ALA A 22 -12.89 -3.86 3.74
N GLU A 23 -12.25 -3.84 4.92
CA GLU A 23 -12.66 -3.02 6.05
C GLU A 23 -12.54 -1.52 5.75
N MET A 24 -11.42 -1.10 5.14
CA MET A 24 -11.21 0.29 4.75
C MET A 24 -12.25 0.77 3.73
N GLN A 25 -12.63 -0.09 2.78
CA GLN A 25 -13.64 0.23 1.77
C GLN A 25 -15.02 0.53 2.38
N GLN A 26 -15.34 0.04 3.58
CA GLN A 26 -16.61 0.35 4.25
C GLN A 26 -16.68 1.81 4.73
N VAL A 27 -15.54 2.44 4.99
CA VAL A 27 -15.46 3.76 5.66
C VAL A 27 -14.65 4.80 4.87
N MET A 28 -14.04 4.41 3.74
CA MET A 28 -13.18 5.27 2.92
C MET A 28 -13.55 5.19 1.45
N THR A 29 -13.31 6.29 0.73
CA THR A 29 -13.39 6.29 -0.73
C THR A 29 -12.23 5.49 -1.33
N PRO A 30 -12.36 4.97 -2.57
CA PRO A 30 -11.28 4.28 -3.26
C PRO A 30 -9.99 5.10 -3.35
N ARG A 31 -10.10 6.44 -3.48
CA ARG A 31 -8.94 7.34 -3.52
C ARG A 31 -8.19 7.35 -2.19
N GLN A 32 -8.90 7.56 -1.08
CA GLN A 32 -8.29 7.55 0.25
C GLN A 32 -7.67 6.18 0.59
N MET A 33 -8.33 5.10 0.19
CA MET A 33 -7.80 3.75 0.35
C MET A 33 -6.49 3.56 -0.45
N MET A 34 -6.44 4.06 -1.68
CA MET A 34 -5.23 4.03 -2.49
C MET A 34 -4.10 4.86 -1.86
N ASP A 35 -4.39 6.03 -1.31
CA ASP A 35 -3.39 6.85 -0.61
C ASP A 35 -2.76 6.08 0.56
N HIS A 36 -3.56 5.33 1.33
CA HIS A 36 -3.06 4.48 2.40
C HIS A 36 -2.20 3.31 1.90
N VAL A 37 -2.57 2.68 0.79
CA VAL A 37 -1.75 1.63 0.14
C VAL A 37 -0.42 2.20 -0.33
N LEU A 38 -0.43 3.39 -0.92
CA LEU A 38 0.78 4.08 -1.39
C LEU A 38 1.72 4.41 -0.24
N VAL A 39 1.22 5.02 0.83
CA VAL A 39 2.04 5.32 2.02
C VAL A 39 2.65 4.05 2.62
N ALA A 40 1.89 2.95 2.67
CA ALA A 40 2.41 1.68 3.15
C ALA A 40 3.51 1.13 2.21
N ALA A 41 3.31 1.21 0.90
CA ALA A 41 4.30 0.77 -0.09
C ALA A 41 5.56 1.64 -0.10
N GLU A 42 5.44 2.96 0.02
CA GLU A 42 6.57 3.89 0.11
C GLU A 42 7.43 3.60 1.35
N ARG A 43 6.79 3.34 2.48
CA ARG A 43 7.50 2.94 3.71
C ARG A 43 8.30 1.63 3.50
N LEU A 44 7.68 0.62 2.90
CA LEU A 44 8.38 -0.63 2.60
C LEU A 44 9.55 -0.42 1.63
N ALA A 45 9.36 0.40 0.60
CA ALA A 45 10.38 0.66 -0.41
C ALA A 45 11.56 1.48 0.13
N TRP A 46 11.29 2.56 0.84
CA TRP A 46 12.29 3.59 1.17
C TRP A 46 12.83 3.48 2.59
N ASP A 47 11.99 3.15 3.57
CA ASP A 47 12.43 3.01 4.96
C ASP A 47 13.00 1.61 5.23
N GLU A 48 12.40 0.59 4.61
CA GLU A 48 12.76 -0.83 4.85
C GLU A 48 13.57 -1.45 3.71
N GLY A 49 13.68 -0.77 2.57
CA GLY A 49 14.52 -1.19 1.45
C GLY A 49 13.95 -2.36 0.62
N ASP A 50 12.64 -2.59 0.62
CA ASP A 50 12.02 -3.62 -0.23
C ASP A 50 12.13 -3.21 -1.72
N ALA A 51 13.14 -3.75 -2.39
CA ALA A 51 13.44 -3.48 -3.79
C ALA A 51 12.36 -4.00 -4.76
N GLN A 52 11.49 -4.93 -4.36
CA GLN A 52 10.38 -5.39 -5.18
C GLN A 52 9.26 -4.35 -5.16
N VAL A 53 8.92 -3.83 -3.98
CA VAL A 53 7.92 -2.77 -3.82
C VAL A 53 8.41 -1.46 -4.46
N ALA A 54 9.69 -1.12 -4.28
CA ALA A 54 10.29 0.03 -4.95
C ALA A 54 10.19 -0.05 -6.48
N ARG A 55 10.48 -1.24 -7.05
CA ARG A 55 10.32 -1.47 -8.50
C ARG A 55 8.86 -1.36 -8.94
N TRP A 56 7.93 -1.90 -8.16
CA TRP A 56 6.50 -1.77 -8.45
C TRP A 56 6.06 -0.30 -8.50
N LEU A 57 6.41 0.50 -7.47
CA LEU A 57 6.13 1.94 -7.40
C LEU A 57 6.70 2.69 -8.62
N LEU A 58 7.96 2.42 -8.97
CA LEU A 58 8.63 3.06 -10.11
C LEU A 58 8.07 2.61 -11.47
N SER A 59 7.57 1.37 -11.56
CA SER A 59 7.00 0.79 -12.79
C SER A 59 5.57 1.21 -13.06
N ASN A 60 4.90 1.85 -12.09
CA ASN A 60 3.50 2.24 -12.21
C ASN A 60 3.38 3.75 -12.56
N PRO A 61 3.38 4.14 -13.85
CA PRO A 61 3.34 5.54 -14.25
C PRO A 61 2.05 6.26 -13.84
N ALA A 62 0.97 5.53 -13.54
CA ALA A 62 -0.28 6.11 -13.05
C ALA A 62 -0.14 6.73 -11.64
N GLN A 63 0.87 6.33 -10.86
CA GLN A 63 1.13 6.87 -9.51
C GLN A 63 2.02 8.12 -9.53
N ARG A 64 2.69 8.44 -10.65
CA ARG A 64 3.43 9.70 -10.83
C ARG A 64 2.50 10.93 -10.97
N TRP A 65 1.19 10.71 -11.10
CA TRP A 65 0.18 11.72 -11.44
C TRP A 65 -0.94 11.84 -10.39
N TYR A 66 -0.64 11.67 -9.10
CA TYR A 66 -1.44 12.35 -8.07
C TYR A 66 -1.07 13.85 -8.03
N GLY A 67 -1.21 14.51 -9.18
CA GLY A 67 -1.13 15.96 -9.39
C GLY A 67 -2.44 16.50 -9.90
#